data_AF-A0A967WP23-F1
#
_entry.id   AF-A0A967WP23-F1
#
_cell.length_a   1.000
_cell.length_b   1.000
_cell.length_c   1.000
_cell.angle_alpha   90.00
_cell.angle_beta   90.00
_cell.angle_gamma   90.00
#
_symmetry.space_group_name_H-M   'P 1'
#
loop_
_entity.id
_entity.type
_entity.pdbx_description
1 polymer ?
#
loop_
_entity_poly.entity_id
_entity_poly.type
_entity_poly.pdbx_seq_one_letter_code
_entity_poly.pdbx_strand_id
1 'polypeptide(L)'
;MLGNLGPIQQRTTPIFRPGNEVAALEWLDAHSEPGEAVLASFEVGNVIPARTDLRVFAGHGPETLHNAEKLAALQQFFDPDTDDAWRQSLLGDYDLDYVFHGPDERAVGGWDPATAVYLTPIHQSREYAIFGVSQVGGQP
;
A
#
# COMPACT_ATOMS: atom_id res chain seq x y z
N MET A 1 -51.31 10.37 11.23
CA MET A 1 -50.44 10.03 12.37
C MET A 1 -50.04 8.57 12.26
N LEU A 2 -48.80 8.26 12.67
CA LEU A 2 -48.20 6.96 12.97
C LEU A 2 -47.64 6.15 11.78
N GLY A 3 -46.31 6.16 11.69
CA GLY A 3 -45.51 5.29 10.84
C GLY A 3 -44.14 5.03 11.48
N ASN A 4 -44.05 3.85 12.10
CA ASN A 4 -42.87 3.02 12.36
C ASN A 4 -41.73 3.44 13.33
N LEU A 5 -41.55 2.55 14.31
CA LEU A 5 -40.28 2.25 14.98
C LEU A 5 -39.36 1.51 13.98
N GLY A 6 -38.14 1.99 13.81
CA GLY A 6 -37.05 1.32 13.08
C GLY A 6 -35.82 1.19 13.99
N PRO A 7 -34.99 0.14 13.81
CA PRO A 7 -34.05 -0.30 14.83
C PRO A 7 -32.88 0.65 15.03
N ILE A 8 -32.44 0.71 16.29
CA ILE A 8 -31.07 1.01 16.70
C ILE A 8 -30.10 0.13 15.90
N GLN A 9 -29.52 0.69 14.85
CA GLN A 9 -28.31 0.15 14.25
C GLN A 9 -27.15 1.00 14.75
N GLN A 10 -26.33 0.40 15.60
CA GLN A 10 -25.04 0.95 16.00
C GLN A 10 -24.33 1.46 14.74
N ARG A 11 -23.98 2.75 14.74
CA ARG A 11 -23.07 3.32 13.76
C ARG A 11 -21.68 2.75 14.03
N THR A 12 -21.46 1.48 13.71
CA THR A 12 -20.13 1.03 13.32
C THR A 12 -19.88 1.78 12.03
N THR A 13 -19.02 2.79 12.05
CA THR A 13 -18.57 3.49 10.85
C THR A 13 -18.22 2.43 9.83
N PRO A 14 -19.01 2.23 8.74
CA PRO A 14 -18.51 1.42 7.66
C PRO A 14 -17.30 2.19 7.15
N ILE A 15 -16.12 1.61 7.32
CA ILE A 15 -14.91 2.09 6.67
C ILE A 15 -15.25 1.94 5.19
N PHE A 16 -15.76 3.01 4.57
CA PHE A 16 -16.29 2.98 3.21
C PHE A 16 -15.09 2.89 2.30
N ARG A 17 -14.62 1.66 2.12
CA ARG A 17 -13.49 1.38 1.25
C ARG A 17 -13.99 1.37 -0.16
N PRO A 18 -13.45 2.25 -1.01
CA PRO A 18 -14.03 2.44 -2.31
C PRO A 18 -13.75 1.16 -3.13
N GLY A 19 -14.73 0.69 -3.91
CA GLY A 19 -14.66 -0.63 -4.55
C GLY A 19 -13.45 -0.82 -5.48
N ASN A 20 -12.87 0.29 -5.93
CA ASN A 20 -11.60 0.34 -6.66
C ASN A 20 -10.38 -0.07 -5.82
N GLU A 21 -10.37 0.18 -4.51
CA GLU A 21 -9.30 -0.35 -3.65
C GLU A 21 -9.36 -1.87 -3.59
N VAL A 22 -10.56 -2.42 -3.36
CA VAL A 22 -10.77 -3.87 -3.30
C VAL A 22 -10.41 -4.51 -4.64
N ALA A 23 -10.84 -3.92 -5.76
CA ALA A 23 -10.50 -4.42 -7.09
C ALA A 23 -9.00 -4.37 -7.38
N ALA A 24 -8.28 -3.35 -6.90
CA ALA A 24 -6.83 -3.26 -7.04
C ALA A 24 -6.11 -4.33 -6.19
N LEU A 25 -6.58 -4.58 -4.96
CA LEU A 25 -6.06 -5.64 -4.09
C LEU A 25 -6.33 -7.04 -4.66
N GLU A 26 -7.52 -7.30 -5.20
CA GLU A 26 -7.85 -8.57 -5.87
C GLU A 26 -7.04 -8.75 -7.15
N TRP A 27 -6.79 -7.67 -7.90
CA TRP A 27 -5.90 -7.72 -9.05
C TRP A 27 -4.47 -8.08 -8.64
N LEU A 28 -3.97 -7.47 -7.55
CA LEU A 28 -2.64 -7.75 -7.01
C LEU A 28 -2.52 -9.20 -6.57
N ASP A 29 -3.47 -9.71 -5.78
CA ASP A 29 -3.53 -11.14 -5.40
C ASP A 29 -3.48 -12.09 -6.61
N ALA A 30 -4.21 -11.74 -7.68
CA ALA A 30 -4.25 -12.56 -8.88
C ALA A 30 -2.99 -12.46 -9.77
N HIS A 31 -2.17 -11.42 -9.60
CA HIS A 31 -0.99 -11.14 -10.45
C HIS A 31 0.32 -11.21 -9.68
N SER A 32 0.30 -11.57 -8.41
CA SER A 32 1.46 -11.72 -7.56
C SER A 32 1.61 -13.16 -7.07
N GLU A 33 2.83 -13.55 -6.76
CA GLU A 33 3.18 -14.85 -6.21
C GLU A 33 3.08 -14.84 -4.67
N PRO A 34 2.66 -15.95 -4.06
CA PRO A 34 2.63 -16.08 -2.60
C PRO A 34 4.03 -15.88 -2.02
N GLY A 35 4.15 -14.93 -1.09
CA GLY A 35 5.43 -14.53 -0.48
C GLY A 35 6.06 -13.26 -1.04
N GLU A 36 5.56 -12.71 -2.14
CA GLU A 36 5.98 -11.37 -2.59
C GLU A 36 5.55 -10.29 -1.58
N ALA A 37 6.29 -9.17 -1.56
CA ALA A 37 6.04 -8.08 -0.63
C ALA A 37 5.59 -6.80 -1.35
N VAL A 38 4.58 -6.16 -0.78
CA VAL A 38 4.03 -4.89 -1.26
C VAL A 38 4.23 -3.79 -0.22
N LEU A 39 4.73 -2.63 -0.68
CA LEU A 39 4.75 -1.40 0.08
C LEU A 39 3.42 -0.68 -0.12
N ALA A 40 2.66 -0.54 0.95
CA ALA A 40 1.43 0.22 1.02
C ALA A 40 1.41 1.01 2.33
N SER A 41 0.52 1.99 2.42
CA SER A 41 0.29 2.73 3.65
C SER A 41 -0.18 1.81 4.77
N PHE A 42 -0.08 2.28 6.01
CA PHE A 42 -0.50 1.49 7.17
C PHE A 42 -1.98 1.10 7.11
N GLU A 43 -2.84 1.98 6.59
CA GLU A 43 -4.29 1.74 6.53
C GLU A 43 -4.63 0.63 5.52
N VAL A 44 -4.02 0.65 4.34
CA VAL A 44 -4.17 -0.39 3.31
C VAL A 44 -3.46 -1.68 3.73
N GLY A 45 -2.28 -1.55 4.33
CA GLY A 45 -1.47 -2.67 4.76
C GLY A 45 -2.05 -3.49 5.90
N ASN A 46 -2.96 -2.91 6.70
CA ASN A 46 -3.74 -3.69 7.66
C ASN A 46 -4.71 -4.69 7.00
N VAL A 47 -4.92 -4.59 5.69
CA VAL A 47 -5.98 -5.32 4.99
C VAL A 47 -5.43 -6.29 3.98
N ILE A 48 -4.34 -5.95 3.31
CA ILE A 48 -3.60 -6.83 2.40
C ILE A 48 -3.48 -8.27 2.96
N PRO A 49 -2.99 -8.51 4.20
CA PRO A 49 -2.86 -9.87 4.73
C PRO A 49 -4.21 -10.55 5.04
N ALA A 50 -5.31 -9.81 5.10
CA ALA A 50 -6.65 -10.36 5.27
C ALA A 50 -7.32 -10.70 3.93
N ARG A 51 -6.71 -10.33 2.80
CA ARG A 51 -7.31 -10.43 1.45
C ARG A 51 -6.40 -11.08 0.41
N THR A 52 -5.11 -11.16 0.68
CA THR A 52 -4.08 -11.64 -0.25
C THR A 52 -3.06 -12.50 0.50
N ASP A 53 -2.33 -13.35 -0.21
CA ASP A 53 -1.20 -14.13 0.36
C ASP A 53 0.12 -13.32 0.39
N LEU A 54 0.03 -11.99 0.21
CA LEU A 54 1.18 -11.11 0.10
C LEU A 54 1.68 -10.63 1.46
N ARG A 55 2.99 -10.42 1.55
CA ARG A 55 3.61 -9.74 2.66
C ARG A 55 3.43 -8.23 2.49
N VAL A 56 3.21 -7.53 3.58
CA VAL A 56 3.08 -6.07 3.55
C VAL A 56 4.19 -5.43 4.35
N PHE A 57 4.74 -4.33 3.83
CA PHE A 57 5.77 -3.58 4.52
C PHE A 57 5.28 -3.04 5.88
N ALA A 58 4.18 -2.27 5.89
CA ALA A 58 3.63 -1.66 7.10
C ALA A 58 2.15 -2.03 7.28
N GLY A 59 1.84 -2.88 8.27
CA GLY A 59 0.46 -3.32 8.57
C GLY A 59 0.34 -4.18 9.82
N HIS A 60 -0.87 -4.65 10.12
CA HIS A 60 -1.24 -5.41 11.32
C HIS A 60 -0.83 -6.90 11.25
N GLY A 61 0.43 -7.17 10.94
CA GLY A 61 1.07 -8.48 11.14
C GLY A 61 1.74 -8.60 12.51
N PRO A 62 2.35 -9.75 12.86
CA PRO A 62 3.14 -9.93 14.08
C PRO A 62 4.43 -9.05 14.16
N GLU A 63 4.60 -8.09 13.25
CA GLU A 63 5.76 -7.20 13.11
C GLU A 63 5.69 -5.97 14.02
N THR A 64 4.96 -6.08 15.14
CA THR A 64 4.74 -5.00 16.11
C THR A 64 6.05 -4.38 16.64
N LEU A 65 7.13 -5.15 16.69
CA LEU A 65 8.42 -4.71 17.21
C LEU A 65 9.13 -3.67 16.31
N HIS A 66 8.90 -3.71 14.99
CA HIS A 66 9.52 -2.79 14.02
C HIS A 66 8.52 -1.79 13.42
N ASN A 67 7.27 -1.74 13.91
CA ASN A 67 6.25 -0.89 13.30
C ASN A 67 6.66 0.60 13.28
N ALA A 68 7.29 1.09 14.35
CA ALA A 68 7.63 2.51 14.45
C ALA A 68 8.75 2.88 13.46
N GLU A 69 9.75 2.02 13.29
CA GLU A 69 10.84 2.19 12.32
C GLU A 69 10.31 2.14 10.89
N LYS A 70 9.43 1.17 10.61
CA LYS A 70 8.80 1.03 9.29
C LYS A 70 7.88 2.19 8.95
N LEU A 71 7.12 2.71 9.91
CA LEU A 71 6.30 3.91 9.71
C LEU A 71 7.15 5.15 9.44
N ALA A 72 8.31 5.28 10.10
CA ALA A 72 9.26 6.35 9.81
C ALA A 72 9.86 6.20 8.40
N ALA A 73 10.26 4.97 8.03
CA ALA A 73 10.75 4.67 6.69
C ALA A 73 9.69 4.88 5.60
N LEU A 74 8.43 4.55 5.88
CA LEU A 74 7.32 4.78 4.96
C LEU A 74 7.06 6.28 4.76
N GLN A 75 7.07 7.07 5.83
CA GLN A 75 6.98 8.54 5.73
C GLN A 75 8.13 9.11 4.92
N GLN A 76 9.36 8.63 5.17
CA GLN A 76 10.53 9.04 4.40
C GLN A 76 10.43 8.62 2.93
N PHE A 77 9.90 7.43 2.64
CA PHE A 77 9.73 6.95 1.27
C PHE A 77 8.79 7.86 0.45
N PHE A 78 7.65 8.26 1.03
CA PHE A 78 6.70 9.17 0.39
C PHE A 78 7.05 10.66 0.55
N ASP A 79 8.13 10.99 1.25
CA ASP A 79 8.62 12.35 1.36
C ASP A 79 9.30 12.77 0.04
N PRO A 80 8.92 13.91 -0.58
CA PRO A 80 9.46 14.33 -1.86
C PRO A 80 10.93 14.81 -1.82
N ASP A 81 11.47 15.14 -0.65
CA ASP A 81 12.87 15.54 -0.46
C ASP A 81 13.81 14.33 -0.38
N THR A 82 13.25 13.13 -0.18
CA THR A 82 14.04 11.90 -0.08
C THR A 82 14.69 11.53 -1.42
N ASP A 83 15.92 11.02 -1.34
CA ASP A 83 16.72 10.62 -2.49
C ASP A 83 16.26 9.27 -3.07
N ASP A 84 16.25 9.16 -4.39
CA ASP A 84 15.87 7.93 -5.09
C ASP A 84 16.81 6.75 -4.82
N ALA A 85 18.08 6.98 -4.49
CA ALA A 85 19.00 5.93 -4.09
C ALA A 85 18.60 5.34 -2.73
N TRP A 86 18.13 6.18 -1.79
CA TRP A 86 17.61 5.71 -0.51
C TRP A 86 16.33 4.89 -0.71
N ARG A 87 15.41 5.37 -1.54
CA ARG A 87 14.16 4.62 -1.87
C ARG A 87 14.48 3.26 -2.47
N GLN A 88 15.38 3.19 -3.44
CA GLN A 88 15.80 1.93 -4.05
C GLN A 88 16.46 0.99 -3.04
N SER A 89 17.30 1.52 -2.13
CA SER A 89 17.89 0.71 -1.06
C SER A 89 16.83 0.16 -0.11
N LEU A 90 15.80 0.94 0.23
CA LEU A 90 14.68 0.46 1.05
C LEU A 90 13.91 -0.66 0.33
N LEU A 91 13.61 -0.47 -0.95
CA LEU A 91 12.92 -1.48 -1.77
C LEU A 91 13.71 -2.79 -1.82
N GLY A 92 15.04 -2.72 -1.95
CA GLY A 92 15.91 -3.89 -1.95
C GLY A 92 16.11 -4.53 -0.57
N ASP A 93 16.29 -3.73 0.48
CA ASP A 93 16.54 -4.24 1.86
C ASP A 93 15.35 -5.02 2.41
N TYR A 94 14.14 -4.60 2.02
CA TYR A 94 12.89 -5.24 2.42
C TYR A 94 12.28 -6.17 1.36
N ASP A 95 12.99 -6.43 0.26
CA ASP A 95 12.56 -7.32 -0.82
C ASP A 95 11.16 -6.97 -1.34
N LEU A 96 10.93 -5.67 -1.56
CA LEU A 96 9.66 -5.10 -1.99
C LEU A 96 9.54 -5.21 -3.50
N ASP A 97 8.55 -5.97 -3.96
CA ASP A 97 8.30 -6.20 -5.38
C ASP A 97 7.27 -5.21 -5.93
N TYR A 98 6.30 -4.80 -5.09
CA TYR A 98 5.24 -3.89 -5.51
C TYR A 98 5.16 -2.65 -4.62
N VAL A 99 4.78 -1.53 -5.23
CA VAL A 99 4.42 -0.28 -4.54
C VAL A 99 2.98 0.04 -4.86
N PHE A 100 2.14 0.05 -3.83
CA PHE A 100 0.76 0.50 -3.91
C PHE A 100 0.70 2.00 -3.64
N HIS A 101 -0.08 2.72 -4.43
CA HIS A 101 -0.25 4.16 -4.30
C HIS A 101 -1.72 4.53 -4.49
N GLY A 102 -2.35 4.95 -3.41
CA GLY A 102 -3.72 5.42 -3.37
C GLY A 102 -3.87 6.75 -2.61
N PRO A 103 -5.10 7.13 -2.27
CA PRO A 103 -5.38 8.37 -1.55
C PRO A 103 -4.78 8.37 -0.14
N ASP A 104 -4.64 7.21 0.50
CA ASP A 104 -4.05 7.08 1.84
C ASP A 104 -2.52 7.28 1.79
N GLU A 105 -1.83 6.70 0.81
CA GLU A 105 -0.39 6.93 0.58
C GLU A 105 -0.10 8.39 0.25
N ARG A 106 -0.97 9.04 -0.53
CA ARG A 106 -0.88 10.49 -0.81
C ARG A 106 -1.09 11.34 0.44
N ALA A 107 -1.82 10.84 1.43
CA ALA A 107 -1.98 11.53 2.71
C ALA A 107 -0.73 11.41 3.59
N VAL A 108 0.07 10.35 3.40
CA VAL A 108 1.37 10.17 4.08
C VAL A 108 2.41 11.14 3.53
N GLY A 109 2.50 11.28 2.21
CA GLY A 109 3.48 12.16 1.57
C GLY A 109 3.13 12.56 0.14
N GLY A 110 3.71 13.67 -0.30
CA GLY A 110 3.41 14.28 -1.61
C GLY A 110 4.26 13.75 -2.77
N TRP A 111 5.10 12.75 -2.55
CA TRP A 111 5.91 12.15 -3.61
C TRP A 111 5.06 11.28 -4.54
N ASP A 112 5.26 11.46 -5.85
CA ASP A 112 4.55 10.71 -6.88
C ASP A 112 5.42 9.56 -7.42
N PRO A 113 5.05 8.29 -7.17
CA PRO A 113 5.83 7.14 -7.62
C PRO A 113 5.86 6.97 -9.14
N ALA A 114 4.95 7.60 -9.90
CA ALA A 114 5.02 7.56 -11.35
C ALA A 114 6.16 8.42 -11.93
N THR A 115 6.77 9.28 -11.11
CA THR A 115 7.98 10.04 -11.50
C THR A 115 9.27 9.23 -11.36
N ALA A 116 9.23 8.08 -10.67
CA ALA A 116 10.40 7.25 -10.40
C ALA A 116 10.73 6.34 -11.58
N VAL A 117 11.98 6.36 -12.05
CA VAL A 117 12.40 5.54 -13.19
C VAL A 117 12.51 4.04 -12.88
N TYR A 118 12.65 3.69 -11.60
CA TYR A 118 12.74 2.31 -11.09
C TYR A 118 11.38 1.71 -10.73
N LEU A 119 10.30 2.47 -10.90
CA LEU A 119 8.92 2.00 -10.68
C LEU A 119 8.20 1.94 -12.02
N THR A 120 7.70 0.76 -12.37
CA THR A 120 6.92 0.57 -13.59
C THR A 120 5.45 0.44 -13.22
N PRO A 121 4.54 1.32 -13.68
CA PRO A 121 3.13 1.16 -13.43
C PRO A 121 2.61 -0.11 -14.13
N ILE A 122 2.20 -1.11 -13.35
CA ILE A 122 1.65 -2.38 -13.86
C ILE A 122 0.12 -2.38 -13.84
N HIS A 123 -0.49 -1.59 -12.95
CA HIS A 123 -1.92 -1.48 -12.83
C HIS A 123 -2.32 -0.07 -12.38
N GLN A 124 -3.40 0.46 -12.96
CA GLN A 124 -3.97 1.76 -12.57
C GLN A 124 -5.49 1.67 -12.60
N SER A 125 -6.11 2.03 -11.47
CA SER A 125 -7.54 1.97 -11.23
C SER A 125 -8.04 3.26 -10.58
N ARG A 126 -8.55 4.18 -11.41
CA ARG A 126 -9.04 5.52 -11.00
C ARG A 126 -8.01 6.33 -10.19
N GLU A 127 -8.07 6.24 -8.87
CA GLU A 127 -7.21 6.94 -7.91
C GLU A 127 -6.13 6.04 -7.29
N TYR A 128 -6.14 4.75 -7.63
CA TYR A 128 -5.18 3.75 -7.19
C TYR A 128 -4.23 3.39 -8.33
N ALA A 129 -2.95 3.24 -8.02
CA ALA A 129 -1.93 2.76 -8.93
C ALA A 129 -1.03 1.74 -8.22
N ILE A 130 -0.64 0.72 -8.95
CA ILE A 130 0.29 -0.31 -8.51
C ILE A 130 1.50 -0.25 -9.44
N PHE A 131 2.67 -0.13 -8.83
CA PHE A 131 3.94 -0.09 -9.52
C PHE A 131 4.73 -1.34 -9.17
N GLY A 132 5.22 -2.04 -10.18
CA GLY A 132 6.24 -3.08 -10.00
C GLY A 132 7.61 -2.42 -9.85
N VAL A 133 8.40 -2.91 -8.90
CA VAL A 133 9.77 -2.46 -8.66
C VAL A 133 10.66 -3.09 -9.73
N SER A 134 10.93 -2.31 -10.76
CA SER A 134 11.88 -2.71 -11.80
C SER A 134 13.25 -2.25 -11.34
N GLN A 135 13.95 -3.10 -10.59
CA GLN A 135 15.34 -2.83 -10.16
C GLN A 135 16.15 -2.40 -11.39
N VAL A 136 16.50 -1.11 -11.48
CA VAL A 136 17.43 -0.63 -12.50
C VAL A 136 18.79 -1.15 -12.09
N GLY A 137 19.18 -2.26 -12.72
CA GLY A 137 20.33 -3.05 -12.34
C GLY A 137 21.56 -2.22 -11.98
N GLY A 138 21.91 -2.26 -10.70
CA GLY A 138 23.30 -2.21 -10.27
C GLY A 138 23.88 -3.63 -10.32
N GLN A 139 24.19 -4.10 -11.54
CA GLN A 139 25.00 -5.29 -11.80
C GLN A 139 26.46 -5.01 -11.36
N PRO A 140 27.33 -5.98 -10.95
CA PRO A 140 27.42 -7.39 -11.35
C PRO A 140 27.52 -8.47 -10.27
#